data_AF-A0A8T0SLW6-F1
#
_entry.id   AF-A0A8T0SLW6-F1
#
_cell.length_a   1.000
_cell.length_b   1.000
_cell.length_c   1.000
_cell.angle_alpha   90.00
_cell.angle_beta   90.00
_cell.angle_gamma   90.00
#
_symmetry.space_group_name_H-M   'P 1'
#
loop_
_entity.id
_entity.type
_entity.pdbx_description
1 polymer ?
#
loop_
_entity_poly.entity_id
_entity_poly.type
_entity_poly.pdbx_seq_one_letter_code
_entity_poly.pdbx_strand_id
1 'polypeptide(L)'
;MGFMSGEEAAVTPAPVAVYWVYAGIYEALLRHTTVLDRYRLHSRREEETKNIASRKDVVRGVLLQQAIQVAISVAVLKLEGRGAAAAGDGDGRAAAPEPFLVAAARFGVAMLVLDAWQYFMHRLMHSVPCMYRRFHSWHHRVAAPYAYAAQYGHLVDGVLTETLSGAAAYLASGMPPRAAAAFFAFATVKGVDDDDHCGVAAPWNPIQAAFRNNAAYHDVHHQRGGGRRNFSQPFFVVWDRLLGTHAPYALRHRDGGGLEVRAFKPDPTR
;
A
#
# COMPACT_ATOMS: atom_id res chain seq x y z
N MET A 1 29.47 -4.49 18.37
CA MET A 1 28.26 -4.35 17.52
C MET A 1 27.04 -4.48 18.43
N GLY A 2 26.35 -3.36 18.71
CA GLY A 2 25.12 -3.42 19.52
C GLY A 2 24.01 -4.12 18.73
N PHE A 3 23.41 -5.15 19.33
CA PHE A 3 22.14 -5.71 18.87
C PHE A 3 21.05 -4.63 18.96
N MET A 4 19.98 -4.76 18.16
CA MET A 4 18.85 -3.83 18.17
C MET A 4 18.34 -3.64 19.60
N SER A 5 17.87 -2.43 19.94
CA SER A 5 17.18 -2.24 21.21
C SER A 5 15.92 -3.11 21.25
N GLY A 6 15.48 -3.56 22.44
CA GLY A 6 14.27 -4.38 22.57
C GLY A 6 13.02 -3.69 22.00
N GLU A 7 13.03 -2.36 22.00
CA GLU A 7 11.98 -1.53 21.41
C GLU A 7 12.04 -1.56 19.88
N GLU A 8 13.20 -1.31 19.25
CA GLU A 8 13.38 -1.41 17.79
C GLU A 8 13.00 -2.79 17.26
N ALA A 9 13.34 -3.84 17.99
CA ALA A 9 13.00 -5.23 17.65
C ALA A 9 11.49 -5.51 17.72
N ALA A 10 10.75 -4.79 18.58
CA ALA A 10 9.30 -4.93 18.72
C ALA A 10 8.52 -4.12 17.68
N VAL A 11 8.97 -2.91 17.33
CA VAL A 11 8.24 -2.04 16.39
C VAL A 11 8.50 -2.36 14.92
N THR A 12 9.69 -2.84 14.55
CA THR A 12 10.02 -3.13 13.14
C THR A 12 9.15 -4.22 12.49
N PRO A 13 8.81 -5.34 13.15
CA PRO A 13 7.95 -6.37 12.55
C PRO A 13 6.46 -6.03 12.64
N ALA A 14 6.06 -4.96 13.34
CA ALA A 14 4.64 -4.66 13.58
C ALA A 14 3.82 -4.47 12.29
N PRO A 15 4.28 -3.71 11.27
CA PRO A 15 3.55 -3.60 10.00
C PRO A 15 3.37 -4.96 9.31
N VAL A 16 4.38 -5.84 9.35
CA VAL A 16 4.31 -7.19 8.77
C VAL A 16 3.27 -8.05 9.49
N ALA A 17 3.23 -8.01 10.83
CA ALA A 17 2.21 -8.73 11.59
C ALA A 17 0.80 -8.22 11.25
N VAL A 18 0.63 -6.89 11.20
CA VAL A 18 -0.63 -6.24 10.83
C VAL A 18 -1.07 -6.63 9.42
N TYR A 19 -0.14 -6.67 8.45
CA TYR A 19 -0.41 -7.13 7.08
C TYR A 19 -1.07 -8.50 7.05
N TRP A 20 -0.45 -9.50 7.68
CA TRP A 20 -0.93 -10.88 7.62
C TRP A 20 -2.21 -11.10 8.41
N VAL A 21 -2.37 -10.43 9.55
CA VAL A 21 -3.62 -10.46 10.32
C VAL A 21 -4.76 -9.86 9.50
N TYR A 22 -4.57 -8.65 8.96
CA TYR A 22 -5.62 -7.93 8.26
C TYR A 22 -5.98 -8.59 6.92
N ALA A 23 -4.99 -9.00 6.13
CA ALA A 23 -5.22 -9.76 4.90
C ALA A 23 -5.82 -11.14 5.17
N GLY A 24 -5.43 -11.79 6.27
CA GLY A 24 -5.99 -13.06 6.72
C GLY A 24 -7.47 -12.95 7.11
N ILE A 25 -7.87 -11.84 7.75
CA ILE A 25 -9.30 -11.56 8.04
C ILE A 25 -10.09 -11.45 6.74
N TYR A 26 -9.60 -10.69 5.76
CA TYR A 26 -10.25 -10.58 4.45
C TYR A 26 -10.38 -11.93 3.75
N GLU A 27 -9.29 -12.71 3.73
CA GLU A 27 -9.30 -14.04 3.12
C GLU A 27 -10.28 -14.98 3.84
N ALA A 28 -10.31 -14.96 5.17
CA ALA A 28 -11.22 -15.79 5.95
C ALA A 28 -12.69 -15.42 5.69
N LEU A 29 -13.02 -14.12 5.71
CA LEU A 29 -14.36 -13.61 5.42
C LEU A 29 -14.78 -13.95 3.99
N LEU A 30 -13.89 -13.75 3.01
CA LEU A 30 -14.16 -14.00 1.60
C LEU A 30 -14.23 -15.49 1.26
N ARG A 31 -13.53 -16.38 1.98
CA ARG A 31 -13.57 -17.82 1.71
C ARG A 31 -14.70 -18.54 2.43
N HIS A 32 -14.91 -18.22 3.70
CA HIS A 32 -15.73 -19.02 4.60
C HIS A 32 -17.09 -18.40 4.91
N THR A 33 -17.34 -17.18 4.44
CA THR A 33 -18.65 -16.51 4.59
C THR A 33 -19.12 -15.95 3.25
N THR A 34 -20.38 -15.53 3.21
CA THR A 34 -20.99 -14.84 2.06
C THR A 34 -21.21 -13.34 2.31
N VAL A 35 -20.81 -12.85 3.50
CA VAL A 35 -21.09 -11.46 3.96
C VAL A 35 -20.52 -10.42 2.99
N LEU A 36 -19.36 -10.71 2.41
CA LEU A 36 -18.68 -9.81 1.47
C LEU A 36 -18.97 -10.11 -0.01
N ASP A 37 -19.68 -11.19 -0.35
CA ASP A 37 -19.84 -11.64 -1.73
C ASP A 37 -20.50 -10.59 -2.63
N ARG A 38 -21.48 -9.85 -2.10
CA ARG A 38 -22.19 -8.78 -2.83
C ARG A 38 -21.34 -7.53 -3.09
N TYR A 39 -20.14 -7.46 -2.51
CA TYR A 39 -19.22 -6.32 -2.58
C TYR A 39 -17.91 -6.66 -3.31
N ARG A 40 -17.76 -7.92 -3.73
CA ARG A 40 -16.60 -8.38 -4.50
C ARG A 40 -16.54 -7.73 -5.86
N LEU A 41 -15.37 -7.19 -6.22
CA LEU A 41 -15.09 -6.63 -7.54
C LEU A 41 -14.85 -7.76 -8.56
N HIS A 42 -14.16 -8.82 -8.16
CA HIS A 42 -13.89 -10.00 -8.99
C HIS A 42 -14.65 -11.22 -8.49
N SER A 43 -15.21 -12.00 -9.42
CA SER A 43 -15.83 -13.28 -9.08
C SER A 43 -14.76 -14.30 -8.67
N ARG A 44 -15.14 -15.32 -7.88
CA ARG A 44 -14.22 -16.40 -7.48
C ARG A 44 -13.61 -17.11 -8.69
N ARG A 45 -14.43 -17.32 -9.73
CA ARG A 45 -13.98 -17.91 -10.99
C ARG A 45 -12.89 -17.07 -11.65
N GLU A 46 -13.03 -15.74 -11.65
CA GLU A 46 -12.01 -14.84 -12.20
C GLU A 46 -10.72 -14.90 -11.39
N GLU A 47 -10.82 -14.91 -10.05
CA GLU A 47 -9.68 -15.06 -9.15
C GLU A 47 -8.90 -16.37 -9.39
N GLU A 48 -9.59 -17.46 -9.71
CA GLU A 48 -9.00 -18.77 -9.98
C GLU A 48 -8.43 -18.92 -11.39
N THR A 49 -8.96 -18.19 -12.37
CA THR A 49 -8.65 -18.42 -13.80
C THR A 49 -7.85 -17.31 -14.47
N LYS A 50 -7.95 -16.07 -13.99
CA LYS A 50 -7.25 -14.91 -14.58
C LYS A 50 -5.86 -14.67 -13.99
N ASN A 51 -5.62 -15.15 -12.77
CA ASN A 51 -4.34 -14.99 -12.09
C ASN A 51 -3.28 -15.93 -12.67
N ILE A 52 -2.15 -15.38 -13.09
CA ILE A 52 -1.02 -16.13 -13.65
C ILE A 52 -0.13 -16.66 -12.52
N ALA A 53 0.04 -15.87 -11.45
CA ALA A 53 0.81 -16.27 -10.28
C ALA A 53 -0.01 -17.21 -9.39
N SER A 54 0.62 -18.30 -8.90
CA SER A 54 -0.04 -19.15 -7.92
C SER A 54 -0.08 -18.48 -6.54
N ARG A 55 -1.04 -18.85 -5.70
CA ARG A 55 -1.12 -18.35 -4.31
C ARG A 55 0.16 -18.60 -3.51
N LYS A 56 0.82 -19.73 -3.77
CA LYS A 56 2.09 -20.10 -3.14
C LYS A 56 3.23 -19.18 -3.58
N ASP A 57 3.27 -18.81 -4.86
CA ASP A 57 4.26 -17.85 -5.37
C ASP A 57 4.01 -16.47 -4.79
N VAL A 58 2.74 -16.08 -4.64
CA VAL A 58 2.36 -14.82 -3.99
C VAL A 58 2.84 -14.76 -2.54
N VAL A 59 2.52 -15.77 -1.73
CA VAL A 59 2.96 -15.81 -0.32
C VAL A 59 4.49 -15.78 -0.21
N ARG A 60 5.20 -16.56 -1.03
CA ARG A 60 6.67 -16.57 -1.03
C ARG A 60 7.27 -15.23 -1.44
N GLY A 61 6.71 -14.60 -2.48
CA GLY A 61 7.17 -13.29 -2.96
C GLY A 61 6.98 -12.21 -1.89
N VAL A 62 5.80 -12.16 -1.28
CA VAL A 62 5.48 -11.19 -0.22
C VAL A 62 6.38 -11.38 1.00
N LEU A 63 6.58 -12.62 1.48
CA LEU A 63 7.46 -12.88 2.62
C LEU A 63 8.92 -12.48 2.32
N LEU A 64 9.39 -12.74 1.10
CA LEU A 64 10.74 -12.33 0.68
C LEU A 64 10.86 -10.80 0.63
N GLN A 65 9.86 -10.11 0.08
CA GLN A 65 9.82 -8.64 0.04
C GLN A 65 9.79 -8.03 1.45
N GLN A 66 8.96 -8.56 2.34
CA GLN A 66 8.88 -8.12 3.74
C GLN A 66 10.18 -8.37 4.51
N ALA A 67 10.86 -9.49 4.27
CA ALA A 67 12.17 -9.75 4.87
C ALA A 67 13.21 -8.69 4.45
N ILE A 68 13.20 -8.29 3.18
CA ILE A 68 14.08 -7.23 2.66
C ILE A 68 13.69 -5.86 3.26
N GLN A 69 12.40 -5.54 3.31
CA GLN A 69 11.88 -4.31 3.93
C GLN A 69 12.31 -4.19 5.38
N VAL A 70 12.16 -5.26 6.17
CA VAL A 70 12.60 -5.31 7.58
C VAL A 70 14.11 -5.11 7.67
N ALA A 71 14.90 -5.81 6.85
CA ALA A 71 16.36 -5.67 6.86
C ALA A 71 16.82 -4.23 6.56
N ILE A 72 16.21 -3.58 5.56
CA ILE A 72 16.51 -2.18 5.20
C ILE A 72 16.04 -1.23 6.30
N SER A 73 14.86 -1.45 6.87
CA SER A 73 14.34 -0.61 7.97
C SER A 73 15.26 -0.65 9.19
N VAL A 74 15.75 -1.84 9.57
CA VAL A 74 16.75 -1.99 10.64
C VAL A 74 18.05 -1.26 10.31
N ALA A 75 18.49 -1.31 9.05
CA ALA A 75 19.69 -0.59 8.62
C ALA A 75 19.53 0.92 8.73
N VAL A 76 18.39 1.47 8.29
CA VAL A 76 18.07 2.91 8.40
C VAL A 76 18.07 3.36 9.86
N LEU A 77 17.34 2.65 10.73
CA LEU A 77 17.27 2.97 12.17
C LEU A 77 18.66 2.96 12.83
N LYS A 78 19.52 1.99 12.48
CA LYS A 78 20.88 1.93 13.00
C LYS A 78 21.77 3.07 12.52
N LEU A 79 21.60 3.51 11.27
CA LEU A 79 22.36 4.64 10.73
C LEU A 79 21.95 5.95 11.39
N GLU A 80 20.66 6.16 11.61
CA GLU A 80 20.16 7.32 12.36
C GLU A 80 20.61 7.32 13.82
N GLY A 81 20.48 6.19 14.51
CA GLY A 81 20.91 6.07 15.91
C GLY A 81 22.42 6.35 16.08
N ARG A 82 23.24 5.96 15.10
CA ARG A 82 24.67 6.33 15.06
C ARG A 82 24.88 7.82 14.82
N GLY A 83 24.09 8.43 13.93
CA GLY A 83 24.14 9.87 13.67
C GLY A 83 23.78 10.69 14.91
N ALA A 84 22.70 10.31 15.60
CA ALA A 84 22.27 10.94 16.84
C ALA A 84 23.30 10.78 17.98
N ALA A 85 23.86 9.58 18.15
CA ALA A 85 24.92 9.34 19.13
C ALA A 85 26.20 10.15 18.84
N ALA A 86 26.54 10.36 17.57
CA ALA A 86 27.68 11.18 17.16
C ALA A 86 27.42 12.69 17.33
N ALA A 87 26.16 13.13 17.24
CA ALA A 87 25.77 14.53 17.41
C ALA A 87 25.74 14.99 18.88
N GLY A 88 25.85 14.08 19.85
CA GLY A 88 25.91 14.41 21.27
C GLY A 88 24.57 14.77 21.90
N ASP A 89 23.45 14.42 21.26
CA ASP A 89 22.08 14.68 21.73
C ASP A 89 21.67 13.73 22.88
N GLY A 90 22.40 13.81 24.00
CA GLY A 90 22.24 12.96 25.18
C GLY A 90 21.84 13.73 26.42
N ASP A 91 20.77 14.53 26.39
CA ASP A 91 20.07 14.88 27.64
C ASP A 91 19.08 13.75 27.93
N GLY A 92 19.44 12.83 28.84
CA GLY A 92 18.66 11.65 29.23
C GLY A 92 17.36 11.95 29.97
N ARG A 93 16.77 13.13 29.75
CA ARG A 93 15.44 13.47 30.23
C ARG A 93 14.41 12.81 29.34
N ALA A 94 13.44 12.13 29.95
CA ALA A 94 12.25 11.68 29.25
C ALA A 94 11.60 12.89 28.56
N ALA A 95 11.62 12.91 27.23
CA ALA A 95 11.00 13.97 26.45
C ALA A 95 9.51 14.07 26.85
N ALA A 96 9.02 15.29 27.06
CA ALA A 96 7.61 15.52 27.29
C ALA A 96 6.79 14.91 26.13
N PRO A 97 5.57 14.39 26.40
CA PRO A 97 4.72 13.85 25.35
C PRO A 97 4.51 14.90 24.26
N GLU A 98 4.76 14.49 23.02
CA GLU A 98 4.65 15.37 21.86
C GLU A 98 3.23 15.95 21.75
N PRO A 99 3.06 17.26 21.48
CA PRO A 99 1.74 17.83 21.27
C PRO A 99 1.02 17.14 20.10
N PHE A 100 -0.26 16.84 20.28
CA PHE A 100 -1.07 16.13 19.28
C PHE A 100 -1.00 16.74 17.87
N LEU A 101 -1.00 18.07 17.76
CA LEU A 101 -0.92 18.76 16.47
C LEU A 101 0.43 18.53 15.75
N VAL A 102 1.53 18.41 16.49
CA VAL A 102 2.85 18.13 15.91
C VAL A 102 2.90 16.69 15.43
N ALA A 103 2.42 15.74 16.25
CA ALA A 103 2.29 14.34 15.84
C ALA A 103 1.40 14.19 14.59
N ALA A 104 0.25 14.87 14.57
CA ALA A 104 -0.67 14.88 13.42
C ALA A 104 -0.04 15.50 12.17
N ALA A 105 0.72 16.59 12.32
CA ALA A 105 1.44 17.22 11.21
C ALA A 105 2.51 16.28 10.63
N ARG A 106 3.28 15.58 11.48
CA ARG A 106 4.27 14.59 11.05
C ARG A 106 3.64 13.41 10.31
N PHE A 107 2.50 12.92 10.80
CA PHE A 107 1.68 11.93 10.09
C PHE A 107 1.25 12.45 8.71
N GLY A 108 0.74 13.68 8.64
CA GLY A 108 0.34 14.31 7.39
C GLY A 108 1.49 14.44 6.39
N VAL A 109 2.67 14.87 6.85
CA VAL A 109 3.89 14.92 6.01
C VAL A 109 4.25 13.54 5.48
N ALA A 110 4.23 12.51 6.34
CA ALA A 110 4.51 11.15 5.93
C ALA A 110 3.54 10.65 4.85
N MET A 111 2.23 10.92 5.00
CA MET A 111 1.22 10.57 3.99
C MET A 111 1.50 11.26 2.65
N LEU A 112 1.78 12.57 2.66
CA LEU A 112 2.02 13.33 1.44
C LEU A 112 3.28 12.88 0.70
N VAL A 113 4.36 12.59 1.43
CA VAL A 113 5.61 12.09 0.86
C VAL A 113 5.43 10.69 0.29
N LEU A 114 4.75 9.81 1.02
CA LEU A 114 4.47 8.44 0.57
C LEU A 114 3.63 8.46 -0.70
N ASP A 115 2.53 9.22 -0.72
CA ASP A 115 1.64 9.36 -1.90
C ASP A 115 2.37 9.93 -3.12
N ALA A 116 3.19 10.97 -2.92
CA ALA A 116 3.97 11.56 -4.00
C ALA A 116 4.95 10.54 -4.59
N TRP A 117 5.74 9.89 -3.74
CA TRP A 117 6.73 8.92 -4.19
C TRP A 117 6.08 7.77 -4.95
N GLN A 118 5.06 7.15 -4.36
CA GLN A 118 4.33 6.04 -4.94
C GLN A 118 3.71 6.41 -6.28
N TYR A 119 3.01 7.54 -6.36
CA TYR A 119 2.44 8.01 -7.63
C TYR A 119 3.50 8.16 -8.73
N PHE A 120 4.61 8.87 -8.45
CA PHE A 120 5.62 9.15 -9.47
C PHE A 120 6.37 7.89 -9.88
N MET A 121 6.72 7.02 -8.92
CA MET A 121 7.40 5.76 -9.20
C MET A 121 6.50 4.81 -10.00
N HIS A 122 5.23 4.68 -9.60
CA HIS A 122 4.27 3.83 -10.29
C HIS A 122 4.01 4.32 -11.72
N ARG A 123 3.81 5.63 -11.90
CA ARG A 123 3.69 6.24 -13.23
C ARG A 123 4.96 6.05 -14.05
N LEU A 124 6.15 6.18 -13.46
CA LEU A 124 7.43 5.97 -14.14
C LEU A 124 7.55 4.52 -14.62
N MET A 125 7.22 3.56 -13.76
CA MET A 125 7.25 2.12 -14.09
C MET A 125 6.32 1.78 -15.26
N HIS A 126 5.17 2.43 -15.36
CA HIS A 126 4.25 2.29 -16.51
C HIS A 126 4.70 3.06 -17.76
N SER A 127 5.37 4.19 -17.59
CA SER A 127 5.78 5.06 -18.69
C SER A 127 7.05 4.56 -19.38
N VAL A 128 7.94 3.89 -18.63
CA VAL A 128 9.21 3.34 -19.14
C VAL A 128 9.03 1.86 -19.48
N PRO A 129 9.04 1.47 -20.78
CA PRO A 129 8.72 0.10 -21.17
C PRO A 129 9.64 -0.98 -20.59
N CYS A 130 10.91 -0.63 -20.31
CA CYS A 130 11.85 -1.53 -19.64
C CYS A 130 11.43 -1.83 -18.20
N MET A 131 11.10 -0.80 -17.43
CA MET A 131 10.67 -0.94 -16.03
C MET A 131 9.37 -1.72 -15.95
N TYR A 132 8.40 -1.42 -16.81
CA TYR A 132 7.16 -2.18 -16.91
C TYR A 132 7.43 -3.65 -17.19
N ARG A 133 8.08 -3.97 -18.33
CA ARG A 133 8.23 -5.37 -18.75
C ARG A 133 9.05 -6.19 -17.77
N ARG A 134 10.11 -5.62 -17.19
CA ARG A 134 11.05 -6.35 -16.33
C ARG A 134 10.55 -6.51 -14.90
N PHE A 135 9.93 -5.46 -14.35
CA PHE A 135 9.63 -5.38 -12.92
C PHE A 135 8.13 -5.32 -12.67
N HIS A 136 7.48 -4.25 -13.11
CA HIS A 136 6.09 -3.97 -12.72
C HIS A 136 5.07 -4.90 -13.39
N SER A 137 5.42 -5.58 -14.48
CA SER A 137 4.57 -6.61 -15.09
C SER A 137 4.29 -7.80 -14.16
N TRP A 138 5.11 -8.01 -13.13
CA TRP A 138 4.90 -9.06 -12.13
C TRP A 138 3.71 -8.77 -11.24
N HIS A 139 3.54 -7.51 -10.84
CA HIS A 139 2.35 -7.00 -10.14
C HIS A 139 1.08 -7.37 -10.90
N HIS A 140 1.07 -7.01 -12.19
CA HIS A 140 -0.05 -7.29 -13.11
C HIS A 140 -0.25 -8.78 -13.48
N ARG A 141 0.51 -9.71 -12.89
CA ARG A 141 0.23 -11.17 -13.00
C ARG A 141 -0.93 -11.61 -12.12
N VAL A 142 -1.31 -10.80 -11.13
CA VAL A 142 -2.48 -11.02 -10.29
C VAL A 142 -3.61 -10.13 -10.78
N ALA A 143 -4.22 -10.51 -11.91
CA ALA A 143 -5.25 -9.72 -12.59
C ALA A 143 -6.59 -9.62 -11.82
N ALA A 144 -6.89 -10.59 -10.97
CA ALA A 144 -8.06 -10.60 -10.09
C ALA A 144 -7.55 -10.69 -8.65
N PRO A 145 -7.17 -9.55 -8.05
CA PRO A 145 -6.40 -9.54 -6.83
C PRO A 145 -7.22 -9.89 -5.58
N TYR A 146 -6.50 -10.40 -4.57
CA TYR A 146 -6.99 -10.79 -3.25
C TYR A 146 -6.05 -10.24 -2.16
N ALA A 147 -6.55 -10.04 -0.94
CA ALA A 147 -5.94 -9.14 0.05
C ALA A 147 -4.42 -9.34 0.28
N TYR A 148 -3.96 -10.58 0.43
CA TYR A 148 -2.54 -10.85 0.71
C TYR A 148 -1.63 -10.79 -0.54
N ALA A 149 -2.17 -10.43 -1.71
CA ALA A 149 -1.39 -10.09 -2.90
C ALA A 149 -1.02 -8.60 -2.97
N ALA A 150 -1.47 -7.76 -2.02
CA ALA A 150 -1.21 -6.31 -2.04
C ALA A 150 0.27 -5.94 -2.19
N GLN A 151 1.17 -6.75 -1.62
CA GLN A 151 2.61 -6.53 -1.71
C GLN A 151 3.32 -7.50 -2.69
N TYR A 152 2.57 -8.14 -3.59
CA TYR A 152 3.15 -9.07 -4.54
C TYR A 152 3.69 -8.35 -5.78
N GLY A 153 5.00 -8.42 -5.97
CA GLY A 153 5.63 -7.88 -7.17
C GLY A 153 7.02 -8.44 -7.39
N HIS A 154 7.73 -7.84 -8.34
CA HIS A 154 9.16 -8.08 -8.50
C HIS A 154 9.93 -7.41 -7.35
N LEU A 155 11.02 -8.01 -6.86
CA LEU A 155 11.78 -7.46 -5.73
C LEU A 155 12.25 -6.01 -5.93
N VAL A 156 12.73 -5.70 -7.13
CA VAL A 156 13.12 -4.33 -7.50
C VAL A 156 11.94 -3.38 -7.47
N ASP A 157 10.75 -3.84 -7.86
CA ASP A 157 9.54 -3.04 -7.77
C ASP A 157 9.27 -2.71 -6.29
N GLY A 158 9.10 -3.73 -5.45
CA GLY A 158 8.86 -3.56 -4.02
C GLY A 158 9.93 -2.76 -3.26
N VAL A 159 11.20 -2.81 -3.68
CA VAL A 159 12.22 -1.91 -3.11
C VAL A 159 11.97 -0.46 -3.51
N LEU A 160 11.71 -0.19 -4.79
CA LEU A 160 11.54 1.16 -5.32
C LEU A 160 10.23 1.82 -4.90
N THR A 161 9.12 1.07 -4.91
CA THR A 161 7.79 1.55 -4.54
C THR A 161 7.63 1.51 -3.03
N GLU A 162 7.73 0.35 -2.38
CA GLU A 162 7.43 0.24 -0.95
C GLU A 162 8.58 0.71 -0.04
N THR A 163 9.77 0.12 -0.18
CA THR A 163 10.83 0.31 0.82
C THR A 163 11.40 1.73 0.79
N LEU A 164 11.71 2.25 -0.40
CA LEU A 164 12.29 3.59 -0.54
C LEU A 164 11.25 4.68 -0.26
N SER A 165 9.97 4.49 -0.62
CA SER A 165 8.92 5.45 -0.25
C SER A 165 8.73 5.50 1.27
N GLY A 166 8.72 4.34 1.94
CA GLY A 166 8.63 4.26 3.40
C GLY A 166 9.81 4.94 4.07
N ALA A 167 11.03 4.65 3.62
CA ALA A 167 12.23 5.32 4.13
C ALA A 167 12.17 6.84 3.92
N ALA A 168 11.77 7.31 2.73
CA ALA A 168 11.62 8.74 2.46
C ALA A 168 10.55 9.40 3.34
N ALA A 169 9.39 8.76 3.52
CA ALA A 169 8.32 9.25 4.39
C ALA A 169 8.76 9.33 5.86
N TYR A 170 9.46 8.30 6.34
CA TYR A 170 10.01 8.27 7.69
C TYR A 170 11.00 9.41 7.93
N LEU A 171 12.03 9.52 7.07
CA LEU A 171 13.05 10.56 7.17
C LEU A 171 12.47 11.98 7.07
N ALA A 172 11.54 12.21 6.14
CA ALA A 172 10.93 13.52 5.94
C ALA A 172 9.99 13.93 7.07
N SER A 173 9.33 12.96 7.71
CA SER A 173 8.39 13.21 8.81
C SER A 173 9.06 13.56 10.13
N GLY A 174 10.31 13.11 10.35
CA GLY A 174 11.00 13.22 11.63
C GLY A 174 10.26 12.54 12.79
N MET A 175 9.43 11.54 12.49
CA MET A 175 8.70 10.78 13.51
C MET A 175 9.67 9.93 14.34
N PRO A 176 9.49 9.84 15.67
CA PRO A 176 10.21 8.84 16.45
C PRO A 176 9.80 7.42 16.01
N PRO A 177 10.66 6.40 16.21
CA PRO A 177 10.42 5.04 15.73
C PRO A 177 9.06 4.44 16.11
N ARG A 178 8.55 4.73 17.33
CA ARG A 178 7.20 4.29 17.76
C ARG A 178 6.07 4.90 16.94
N ALA A 179 6.13 6.21 16.68
CA ALA A 179 5.13 6.90 15.88
C ALA A 179 5.20 6.45 14.41
N ALA A 180 6.41 6.25 13.90
CA ALA A 180 6.63 5.69 12.56
C ALA A 180 6.04 4.28 12.43
N ALA A 181 6.22 3.42 13.43
CA ALA A 181 5.64 2.08 13.42
C ALA A 181 4.10 2.10 13.43
N ALA A 182 3.49 3.00 14.20
CA ALA A 182 2.04 3.22 14.16
C ALA A 182 1.58 3.73 12.80
N PHE A 183 2.31 4.67 12.20
CA PHE A 183 2.04 5.18 10.86
C PHE A 183 2.14 4.06 9.81
N PHE A 184 3.20 3.27 9.80
CA PHE A 184 3.37 2.18 8.82
C PHE A 184 2.40 1.02 9.05
N ALA A 185 1.99 0.75 10.29
CA ALA A 185 0.89 -0.18 10.55
C ALA A 185 -0.42 0.34 9.92
N PHE A 186 -0.75 1.62 10.11
CA PHE A 186 -1.90 2.25 9.46
C PHE A 186 -1.79 2.25 7.92
N ALA A 187 -0.63 2.62 7.39
CA ALA A 187 -0.36 2.60 5.95
C ALA A 187 -0.44 1.18 5.38
N THR A 188 -0.08 0.16 6.15
CA THR A 188 -0.22 -1.25 5.76
C THR A 188 -1.68 -1.67 5.72
N VAL A 189 -2.49 -1.29 6.73
CA VAL A 189 -3.93 -1.54 6.70
C VAL A 189 -4.54 -0.87 5.47
N LYS A 190 -4.21 0.40 5.22
CA LYS A 190 -4.61 1.12 3.99
C LYS A 190 -4.14 0.38 2.73
N GLY A 191 -2.89 -0.09 2.74
CA GLY A 191 -2.25 -0.85 1.68
C GLY A 191 -3.03 -2.13 1.32
N VAL A 192 -3.49 -2.86 2.33
CA VAL A 192 -4.26 -4.08 2.12
C VAL A 192 -5.73 -3.77 1.77
N ASP A 193 -6.34 -2.81 2.46
CA ASP A 193 -7.76 -2.48 2.35
C ASP A 193 -8.11 -1.78 1.03
N ASP A 194 -7.22 -0.91 0.57
CA ASP A 194 -7.52 0.06 -0.48
C ASP A 194 -6.52 0.08 -1.62
N ASP A 195 -5.26 -0.32 -1.42
CA ASP A 195 -4.28 -0.50 -2.49
C ASP A 195 -4.57 -1.80 -3.23
N ASP A 196 -5.73 -1.79 -3.89
CA ASP A 196 -5.99 -2.54 -5.11
C ASP A 196 -6.31 -4.03 -4.96
N HIS A 197 -6.05 -4.61 -3.79
CA HIS A 197 -6.02 -6.07 -3.69
C HIS A 197 -7.03 -6.68 -2.73
N CYS A 198 -7.71 -5.96 -1.83
CA CYS A 198 -8.75 -6.61 -1.00
C CYS A 198 -9.87 -7.23 -1.86
N GLY A 199 -10.04 -6.76 -3.10
CA GLY A 199 -11.02 -7.26 -4.05
C GLY A 199 -12.46 -6.92 -3.66
N VAL A 200 -12.66 -5.99 -2.72
CA VAL A 200 -13.96 -5.65 -2.12
C VAL A 200 -14.16 -4.13 -2.09
N ALA A 201 -15.32 -3.68 -2.57
CA ALA A 201 -15.77 -2.30 -2.41
C ALA A 201 -16.96 -2.26 -1.43
N ALA A 202 -16.66 -2.02 -0.15
CA ALA A 202 -17.58 -2.07 0.97
C ALA A 202 -17.90 -0.66 1.51
N PRO A 203 -19.06 -0.06 1.20
CA PRO A 203 -19.38 1.32 1.60
C PRO A 203 -19.48 1.56 3.12
N TRP A 204 -19.63 0.54 3.97
CA TRP A 204 -19.59 0.70 5.44
C TRP A 204 -18.18 0.58 6.03
N ASN A 205 -17.17 0.24 5.23
CA ASN A 205 -15.81 0.22 5.74
C ASN A 205 -15.34 1.68 5.96
N PRO A 206 -15.01 2.08 7.20
CA PRO A 206 -14.66 3.46 7.52
C PRO A 206 -13.40 3.95 6.81
N ILE A 207 -12.47 3.05 6.46
CA ILE A 207 -11.23 3.40 5.74
C ILE A 207 -11.58 3.75 4.29
N GLN A 208 -12.33 2.87 3.60
CA GLN A 208 -12.83 3.13 2.23
C GLN A 208 -13.74 4.37 2.17
N ALA A 209 -14.46 4.68 3.25
CA ALA A 209 -15.29 5.87 3.34
C ALA A 209 -14.47 7.16 3.57
N ALA A 210 -13.37 7.07 4.33
CA ALA A 210 -12.49 8.19 4.62
C ALA A 210 -11.58 8.55 3.43
N PHE A 211 -11.18 7.56 2.62
CA PHE A 211 -10.25 7.73 1.51
C PHE A 211 -10.90 7.40 0.17
N ARG A 212 -10.77 8.33 -0.79
CA ARG A 212 -11.28 8.12 -2.15
C ARG A 212 -10.45 7.14 -2.97
N ASN A 213 -9.21 6.90 -2.55
CA ASN A 213 -8.35 5.88 -3.11
C ASN A 213 -8.69 4.54 -2.45
N ASN A 214 -9.24 3.60 -3.23
CA ASN A 214 -9.72 2.31 -2.78
C ASN A 214 -9.58 1.24 -3.87
N ALA A 215 -9.89 -0.02 -3.54
CA ALA A 215 -9.72 -1.13 -4.47
C ALA A 215 -10.45 -0.93 -5.81
N ALA A 216 -11.60 -0.25 -5.81
CA ALA A 216 -12.31 0.05 -7.06
C ALA A 216 -11.64 1.15 -7.90
N TYR A 217 -10.98 2.12 -7.26
CA TYR A 217 -10.20 3.15 -7.94
C TYR A 217 -9.06 2.54 -8.74
N HIS A 218 -8.30 1.61 -8.15
CA HIS A 218 -7.18 0.99 -8.83
C HIS A 218 -7.55 -0.19 -9.71
N ASP A 219 -8.70 -0.84 -9.50
CA ASP A 219 -9.19 -1.82 -10.47
C ASP A 219 -9.29 -1.22 -11.89
N VAL A 220 -9.67 0.06 -12.01
CA VAL A 220 -9.65 0.80 -13.28
C VAL A 220 -8.28 0.78 -13.96
N HIS A 221 -7.19 0.82 -13.18
CA HIS A 221 -5.83 0.76 -13.67
C HIS A 221 -5.47 -0.64 -14.18
N HIS A 222 -5.86 -1.70 -13.45
CA HIS A 222 -5.65 -3.10 -13.86
C HIS A 222 -6.52 -3.54 -15.04
N GLN A 223 -7.62 -2.85 -15.33
CA GLN A 223 -8.45 -3.14 -16.50
C GLN A 223 -7.65 -3.01 -17.80
N ARG A 224 -8.11 -3.71 -18.84
CA ARG A 224 -7.45 -3.70 -20.15
C ARG A 224 -7.40 -2.27 -20.71
N GLY A 225 -6.19 -1.75 -20.94
CA GLY A 225 -5.98 -0.37 -21.39
C GLY A 225 -6.06 0.68 -20.26
N GLY A 226 -6.11 0.23 -19.00
CA GLY A 226 -6.13 1.01 -17.75
C GLY A 226 -4.76 1.54 -17.31
N GLY A 227 -3.66 0.84 -17.67
CA GLY A 227 -2.29 1.13 -17.22
C GLY A 227 -1.66 2.46 -17.64
N ARG A 228 -2.47 3.47 -17.98
CA ARG A 228 -2.09 4.87 -18.18
C ARG A 228 -2.86 5.84 -17.27
N ARG A 229 -3.65 5.32 -16.33
CA ARG A 229 -4.58 6.07 -15.49
C ARG A 229 -4.57 5.54 -14.06
N ASN A 230 -5.00 6.34 -13.10
CA ASN A 230 -5.14 6.00 -11.68
C ASN A 230 -3.89 5.37 -11.07
N PHE A 231 -2.77 6.12 -11.03
CA PHE A 231 -1.50 5.65 -10.45
C PHE A 231 -1.35 5.93 -8.95
N SER A 232 -2.18 6.82 -8.40
CA SER A 232 -2.03 7.29 -7.03
C SER A 232 -2.33 6.16 -6.06
N GLN A 233 -1.46 6.02 -5.07
CA GLN A 233 -1.52 5.10 -3.95
C GLN A 233 -0.60 5.66 -2.83
N PRO A 234 -0.85 5.40 -1.54
CA PRO A 234 -1.99 4.66 -1.02
C PRO A 234 -3.17 5.51 -0.54
N PHE A 235 -3.02 6.81 -0.24
CA PHE A 235 -4.06 7.56 0.49
C PHE A 235 -4.97 8.40 -0.40
N PHE A 236 -4.41 9.29 -1.21
CA PHE A 236 -5.14 10.31 -1.94
C PHE A 236 -5.01 10.14 -3.45
N VAL A 237 -5.97 10.70 -4.19
CA VAL A 237 -6.00 10.70 -5.67
C VAL A 237 -5.55 12.03 -6.27
N VAL A 238 -4.86 12.86 -5.46
CA VAL A 238 -4.54 14.25 -5.78
C VAL A 238 -3.63 14.34 -7.00
N TRP A 239 -2.59 13.51 -7.06
CA TRP A 239 -1.63 13.55 -8.16
C TRP A 239 -2.24 13.18 -9.51
N ASP A 240 -3.12 12.16 -9.54
CA ASP A 240 -3.86 11.82 -10.75
C ASP A 240 -4.75 12.95 -11.26
N ARG A 241 -5.34 13.75 -10.35
CA ARG A 241 -6.15 14.91 -10.74
C ARG A 241 -5.30 16.06 -11.24
N LEU A 242 -4.22 16.39 -10.52
CA LEU A 242 -3.32 17.48 -10.89
C LEU A 242 -2.63 17.24 -12.23
N LEU A 243 -2.30 15.98 -12.54
CA LEU A 243 -1.54 15.62 -13.73
C LEU A 243 -2.40 14.98 -14.84
N GLY A 244 -3.73 15.02 -14.69
CA GLY A 244 -4.67 14.58 -15.72
C GLY A 244 -4.66 13.08 -16.01
N THR A 245 -4.22 12.25 -15.07
CA THR A 245 -4.21 10.78 -15.18
C THR A 245 -5.39 10.11 -14.45
N HIS A 246 -6.28 10.89 -13.83
CA HIS A 246 -7.47 10.39 -13.16
C HIS A 246 -8.55 9.89 -14.15
N ALA A 247 -8.96 8.63 -14.00
CA ALA A 247 -10.10 8.01 -14.66
C ALA A 247 -11.27 7.87 -13.68
N PRO A 248 -12.41 8.54 -13.92
CA PRO A 248 -13.60 8.32 -13.12
C PRO A 248 -14.21 6.94 -13.41
N TYR A 249 -14.88 6.38 -12.41
CA TYR A 249 -15.51 5.06 -12.49
C TYR A 249 -16.87 5.05 -11.81
N ALA A 250 -17.70 4.09 -12.18
CA ALA A 250 -18.96 3.77 -11.53
C ALA A 250 -18.98 2.30 -11.13
N LEU A 251 -19.47 2.02 -9.93
CA LEU A 251 -19.76 0.67 -9.47
C LEU A 251 -21.15 0.25 -9.98
N ARG A 252 -21.22 -0.91 -10.63
CA ARG A 252 -22.49 -1.53 -11.04
C ARG A 252 -22.61 -2.91 -10.44
N HIS A 253 -23.84 -3.36 -10.20
CA HIS A 253 -24.07 -4.75 -9.84
C HIS A 253 -23.80 -5.65 -11.05
N ARG A 254 -23.06 -6.73 -10.82
CA ARG A 254 -22.78 -7.76 -11.84
C ARG A 254 -23.89 -8.81 -11.84
N ASP A 255 -24.27 -9.28 -13.02
CA ASP A 255 -25.17 -10.42 -13.19
C ASP A 255 -24.52 -11.67 -12.56
N GLY A 256 -25.17 -12.26 -11.56
CA GLY A 256 -24.61 -13.36 -10.75
C GLY A 256 -23.93 -12.94 -9.44
N GLY A 257 -24.01 -11.67 -9.05
CA GLY A 257 -23.59 -11.17 -7.74
C GLY A 257 -22.23 -10.48 -7.71
N GLY A 258 -22.08 -9.56 -6.75
CA GLY A 258 -20.92 -8.68 -6.61
C GLY A 258 -21.06 -7.36 -7.37
N LEU A 259 -19.93 -6.69 -7.54
CA LEU A 259 -19.79 -5.40 -8.19
C LEU A 259 -18.86 -5.50 -9.40
N GLU A 260 -19.05 -4.62 -10.36
CA GLU A 260 -18.19 -4.41 -11.52
C GLU A 260 -17.81 -2.92 -11.57
N VAL A 261 -16.52 -2.65 -11.72
CA VAL A 261 -15.99 -1.29 -11.90
C VAL A 261 -16.05 -0.94 -13.38
N ARG A 262 -16.77 0.13 -13.75
CA ARG A 262 -16.78 0.64 -15.13
C ARG A 262 -16.17 2.03 -15.19
N ALA A 263 -15.01 2.14 -15.81
CA ALA A 263 -14.42 3.42 -16.15
C ALA A 263 -15.22 4.12 -17.27
N PHE A 264 -15.38 5.42 -17.17
CA PHE A 264 -15.99 6.24 -18.22
C PHE A 264 -15.11 7.45 -18.52
N LYS A 265 -15.23 7.99 -19.73
CA LYS A 265 -14.58 9.27 -20.06
C LYS A 265 -15.38 10.39 -19.37
N PRO A 266 -14.72 11.30 -18.64
CA PRO A 266 -15.40 12.50 -18.18
C PRO A 266 -15.93 13.25 -19.40
N ASP A 267 -17.16 13.76 -19.31
CA ASP A 267 -17.77 14.59 -20.33
C ASP A 267 -16.93 15.88 -20.47
N PRO A 268 -16.37 16.19 -21.65
CA PRO A 268 -15.55 17.39 -21.84
C PRO A 268 -16.32 18.70 -21.64
N THR A 269 -17.64 18.65 -21.41
CA THR A 269 -18.51 19.83 -21.26
C THR A 269 -18.93 20.14 -19.82
N ARG A 270 -18.42 19.41 -18.81
CA ARG A 270 -18.70 19.64 -17.38
C ARG A 270 -17.44 19.78 -16.53
#